data_AF-A0A7C3ASQ8-F1
#
_entry.id   AF-A0A7C3ASQ8-F1
#
_cell.length_a   1.000
_cell.length_b   1.000
_cell.length_c   1.000
_cell.angle_alpha   90.00
_cell.angle_beta   90.00
_cell.angle_gamma   90.00
#
_symmetry.space_group_name_H-M   'P 1'
#
loop_
_entity.id
_entity.type
_entity.pdbx_description
1 polymer ?
#
loop_
_entity_poly.entity_id
_entity_poly.type
_entity_poly.pdbx_seq_one_letter_code
_entity_poly.pdbx_strand_id
1 'polypeptide(L)'
;MATTAELKRSIDLNLDIVDFEIEDISELAPIWDDEPDDIRAAEELTWNSTMSRLRLDLDPAYRSGQMTPEQAERYRRLLRRLAELLPVIERMGFAKPPVPLEP
;
A
#
# COMPACT_ATOMS: atom_id res chain seq x y z
N MET A 1 15.82 -13.74 15.77
CA MET A 1 15.10 -14.34 14.62
C MET A 1 13.62 -14.23 14.93
N ALA A 2 12.81 -13.70 14.01
CA ALA A 2 11.36 -13.72 14.18
C ALA A 2 10.85 -15.16 14.02
N THR A 3 9.90 -15.56 14.86
CA THR A 3 9.17 -16.82 14.70
C THR A 3 8.24 -16.76 13.50
N THR A 4 7.84 -17.92 12.97
CA THR A 4 6.86 -18.00 11.87
C THR A 4 5.54 -17.31 12.21
N ALA A 5 5.13 -17.31 13.49
CA ALA A 5 3.92 -16.64 13.94
C ALA A 5 4.06 -15.11 13.96
N GLU A 6 5.22 -14.59 14.39
CA GLU A 6 5.51 -13.16 14.36
C GLU A 6 5.61 -12.63 12.92
N LEU A 7 6.22 -13.40 12.01
CA LEU A 7 6.28 -13.06 10.59
C LEU A 7 4.87 -12.96 9.98
N LYS A 8 4.00 -13.95 10.24
CA LYS A 8 2.62 -13.93 9.73
C LYS A 8 1.83 -12.73 10.23
N ARG A 9 1.95 -12.42 11.53
CA ARG A 9 1.29 -11.24 12.12
C ARG A 9 1.82 -9.93 11.52
N SER A 10 3.13 -9.86 11.27
CA SER A 10 3.74 -8.69 10.61
C SER A 10 3.22 -8.50 9.19
N ILE A 11 3.02 -9.60 8.45
CA ILE A 11 2.43 -9.56 7.11
C ILE A 11 0.99 -9.07 7.18
N ASP A 12 0.17 -9.59 8.10
CA ASP A 12 -1.23 -9.13 8.26
C ASP A 12 -1.29 -7.64 8.56
N LEU A 13 -0.46 -7.15 9.50
CA LEU A 13 -0.41 -5.73 9.84
C LEU A 13 -0.01 -4.86 8.64
N ASN A 14 0.99 -5.30 7.87
CA ASN A 14 1.42 -4.55 6.69
C ASN A 14 0.35 -4.57 5.58
N LEU A 15 -0.39 -5.67 5.43
CA LEU A 15 -1.55 -5.73 4.52
C LEU A 15 -2.63 -4.75 4.97
N ASP A 16 -2.94 -4.69 6.26
CA ASP A 16 -3.91 -3.73 6.81
C ASP A 16 -3.48 -2.28 6.56
N ILE A 17 -2.22 -1.93 6.84
CA ILE A 17 -1.69 -0.58 6.63
C ILE A 17 -1.84 -0.14 5.17
N VAL A 18 -1.50 -1.00 4.21
CA VAL A 18 -1.63 -0.67 2.79
C VAL A 18 -3.10 -0.54 2.37
N ASP A 19 -3.98 -1.36 2.94
CA ASP A 19 -5.42 -1.29 2.67
C ASP A 19 -6.02 0.05 3.16
N PHE A 20 -5.66 0.46 4.38
CA PHE A 20 -6.09 1.74 4.96
C PHE A 20 -5.60 2.92 4.14
N GLU A 21 -4.33 2.94 3.74
CA GLU A 21 -3.77 4.00 2.90
C GLU A 21 -4.52 4.16 1.56
N ILE A 22 -4.90 3.05 0.94
CA ILE A 22 -5.69 3.06 -0.31
C ILE A 22 -7.06 3.69 -0.07
N GLU A 23 -7.68 3.41 1.09
CA GLU A 23 -8.96 3.99 1.49
C GLU A 23 -8.83 5.48 1.78
N ASP A 24 -7.85 5.88 2.59
CA ASP A 24 -7.56 7.27 2.94
C ASP A 24 -7.34 8.13 1.68
N ILE A 25 -6.53 7.65 0.72
CA ILE A 25 -6.32 8.37 -0.54
C ILE A 25 -7.60 8.47 -1.36
N SER A 26 -8.42 7.41 -1.38
CA SER A 26 -9.69 7.42 -2.12
C SER A 26 -10.67 8.43 -1.53
N GLU A 27 -10.67 8.59 -0.21
CA GLU A 27 -11.50 9.55 0.52
C GLU A 27 -10.98 10.99 0.40
N LEU A 28 -9.66 11.16 0.36
CA LEU A 28 -9.01 12.47 0.24
C LEU A 28 -9.04 13.03 -1.18
N ALA A 29 -9.00 12.15 -2.19
CA ALA A 29 -8.97 12.51 -3.60
C ALA A 29 -10.00 13.59 -4.04
N PRO A 30 -11.27 13.56 -3.61
CA PRO A 30 -12.27 14.56 -4.01
C PRO A 30 -11.97 15.99 -3.52
N ILE A 31 -11.22 16.14 -2.42
CA ILE A 31 -10.93 17.44 -1.79
C ILE A 31 -9.46 17.85 -1.91
N TRP A 32 -8.63 17.01 -2.53
CA TRP A 32 -7.18 17.20 -2.60
C TRP A 32 -6.73 18.58 -3.12
N ASP A 33 -7.47 19.14 -4.09
CA ASP A 33 -7.14 20.43 -4.71
C ASP A 33 -7.36 21.62 -3.75
N ASP A 34 -8.14 21.42 -2.68
CA ASP A 34 -8.42 22.41 -1.62
C ASP A 34 -7.56 22.21 -0.36
N GLU A 35 -6.80 21.11 -0.28
CA GLU A 35 -5.98 20.81 0.90
C GLU A 35 -4.78 21.76 1.05
N PRO A 36 -4.47 22.20 2.28
CA PRO A 36 -3.26 22.97 2.58
C PRO A 36 -1.97 22.25 2.21
N ASP A 37 -0.93 23.01 1.83
CA ASP A 37 0.37 22.45 1.40
C ASP A 37 1.05 21.59 2.47
N ASP A 38 0.87 21.91 3.76
CA ASP A 38 1.42 21.13 4.88
C ASP A 38 0.71 19.78 5.04
N ILE A 39 -0.61 19.74 4.83
CA ILE A 39 -1.37 18.47 4.75
C ILE A 39 -0.89 17.67 3.55
N ARG A 40 -0.78 18.30 2.37
CA ARG A 40 -0.32 17.61 1.16
C ARG A 40 1.06 16.97 1.33
N ALA A 41 1.99 17.70 1.95
CA ALA A 41 3.33 17.19 2.24
C ALA A 41 3.31 16.05 3.25
N ALA A 42 2.44 16.11 4.26
CA ALA A 42 2.29 15.02 5.23
C ALA A 42 1.76 13.74 4.56
N GLU A 43 0.74 13.86 3.71
CA GLU A 43 0.17 12.73 2.98
C GLU A 43 1.16 12.11 1.99
N GLU A 44 1.96 12.92 1.29
CA GLU A 44 3.03 12.40 0.44
C GLU A 44 4.06 11.58 1.22
N LEU A 45 4.40 11.98 2.45
CA LEU A 45 5.31 11.23 3.32
C LEU A 45 4.68 9.91 3.79
N THR A 46 3.40 9.94 4.17
CA THR A 46 2.64 8.74 4.57
C THR A 46 2.59 7.75 3.41
N TRP A 47 2.21 8.22 2.22
CA TRP A 47 2.17 7.41 1.00
C TRP A 47 3.52 6.76 0.70
N ASN A 48 4.61 7.55 0.70
CA ASN A 48 5.96 7.04 0.44
C ASN A 48 6.40 5.98 1.47
N SER A 49 6.01 6.16 2.74
CA SER A 49 6.26 5.20 3.81
C SER A 49 5.49 3.90 3.57
N THR A 50 4.21 3.99 3.24
CA THR A 50 3.34 2.83 2.96
C THR A 50 3.79 2.07 1.72
N MET A 51 4.13 2.77 0.63
CA MET A 51 4.69 2.14 -0.58
C MET A 51 6.06 1.50 -0.35
N SER A 52 6.85 2.03 0.58
CA SER A 52 8.11 1.39 0.98
C SER A 52 7.85 0.04 1.68
N ARG A 53 6.83 -0.05 2.54
CA ARG A 53 6.41 -1.34 3.17
C ARG A 53 5.92 -2.33 2.13
N LEU A 54 5.12 -1.88 1.16
CA LEU A 54 4.66 -2.72 0.05
C LEU A 54 5.85 -3.37 -0.69
N ARG A 55 6.89 -2.59 -0.99
CA ARG A 55 8.09 -3.06 -1.72
C ARG A 55 9.05 -3.89 -0.90
N LEU A 56 9.28 -3.51 0.36
CA LEU A 56 10.33 -4.10 1.19
C LEU A 56 9.86 -5.31 1.98
N ASP A 57 8.57 -5.38 2.31
CA ASP A 57 8.02 -6.43 3.17
C ASP A 57 7.04 -7.33 2.40
N LEU A 58 6.00 -6.75 1.79
CA LEU A 58 4.90 -7.54 1.22
C LEU A 58 5.28 -8.22 -0.10
N ASP A 59 5.84 -7.50 -1.08
CA ASP A 59 6.23 -8.09 -2.37
C ASP A 59 7.28 -9.21 -2.19
N PRO A 60 8.33 -9.06 -1.35
CA PRO A 60 9.25 -10.16 -1.05
C PRO A 60 8.58 -11.36 -0.36
N ALA A 61 7.71 -11.12 0.62
CA ALA A 61 6.99 -12.20 1.31
C ALA A 61 6.05 -12.97 0.37
N TYR A 62 5.40 -12.28 -0.57
CA TYR A 62 4.58 -12.90 -1.61
C TYR A 62 5.43 -13.75 -2.56
N ARG A 63 6.49 -13.17 -3.14
CA ARG A 63 7.35 -13.85 -4.14
C ARG A 63 8.10 -15.04 -3.57
N SER A 64 8.45 -15.01 -2.28
CA SER A 64 9.13 -16.12 -1.61
C SER A 64 8.18 -17.19 -1.08
N GLY A 65 6.86 -17.03 -1.23
CA GLY A 65 5.86 -17.99 -0.75
C GLY A 65 5.72 -18.03 0.77
N GLN A 66 6.07 -16.95 1.47
CA GLN A 66 5.98 -16.86 2.94
C GLN A 66 4.57 -16.53 3.44
N MET A 67 3.72 -16.00 2.55
CA MET A 67 2.32 -15.70 2.85
C MET A 67 1.46 -16.96 2.93
N THR A 68 0.44 -16.95 3.79
CA THR A 68 -0.64 -17.94 3.69
C THR A 68 -1.49 -17.71 2.42
N PRO A 69 -2.29 -18.69 1.97
CA PRO A 69 -3.18 -18.50 0.83
C PRO A 69 -4.10 -17.28 0.98
N GLU A 70 -4.61 -17.03 2.18
CA GLU A 70 -5.48 -15.89 2.49
C GLU A 70 -4.72 -14.56 2.39
N GLN A 71 -3.50 -14.50 2.95
CA GLN A 71 -2.63 -13.33 2.86
C GLN A 71 -2.23 -13.01 1.42
N ALA A 72 -1.89 -14.04 0.65
CA ALA A 72 -1.54 -13.91 -0.77
C ALA A 72 -2.73 -13.40 -1.60
N GLU A 73 -3.95 -13.87 -1.30
CA GLU A 73 -5.15 -13.37 -1.97
C GLU A 73 -5.46 -11.91 -1.57
N ARG A 74 -5.29 -11.55 -0.29
CA ARG A 74 -5.38 -10.15 0.16
C ARG A 74 -4.38 -9.25 -0.57
N TYR A 75 -3.12 -9.67 -0.65
CA TYR A 75 -2.07 -8.96 -1.39
C TYR A 75 -2.45 -8.75 -2.86
N ARG A 76 -2.92 -9.80 -3.56
CA ARG A 76 -3.39 -9.69 -4.95
C ARG A 76 -4.61 -8.79 -5.12
N ARG A 77 -5.46 -8.65 -4.09
CA ARG A 77 -6.55 -7.64 -4.10
C ARG A 77 -6.01 -6.22 -3.95
N LEU A 78 -5.03 -6.00 -3.06
CA LEU A 78 -4.40 -4.69 -2.90
C LEU A 78 -3.74 -4.22 -4.19
N LEU A 79 -3.01 -5.10 -4.89
CA LEU A 79 -2.39 -4.75 -6.17
C LEU A 79 -3.42 -4.32 -7.23
N ARG A 80 -4.57 -5.01 -7.29
CA ARG A 80 -5.68 -4.63 -8.18
C ARG A 80 -6.28 -3.28 -7.80
N ARG A 81 -6.56 -3.04 -6.52
CA ARG A 81 -7.06 -1.74 -6.03
C ARG A 81 -6.08 -0.61 -6.35
N LEU A 82 -4.78 -0.83 -6.15
CA LEU A 82 -3.73 0.14 -6.50
C LEU A 82 -3.69 0.41 -8.01
N ALA A 83 -3.86 -0.62 -8.84
CA ALA A 83 -3.92 -0.45 -10.30
C ALA A 83 -5.13 0.41 -10.72
N GLU A 84 -6.29 0.17 -10.11
CA GLU A 84 -7.50 0.97 -10.32
C GLU A 84 -7.34 2.42 -9.85
N LEU A 85 -6.57 2.64 -8.77
CA LEU A 85 -6.33 3.95 -8.17
C LEU A 85 -5.21 4.75 -8.86
N LEU A 86 -4.45 4.15 -9.79
CA LEU A 86 -3.33 4.83 -10.47
C LEU A 86 -3.68 6.22 -11.04
N PRO A 87 -4.82 6.42 -11.74
CA PRO A 87 -5.17 7.74 -12.27
C PRO A 87 -5.39 8.79 -11.16
N VAL A 88 -5.88 8.35 -10.00
CA VAL A 88 -6.09 9.22 -8.83
C VAL A 88 -4.75 9.58 -8.20
N ILE A 89 -3.88 8.59 -7.99
CA ILE A 89 -2.51 8.77 -7.46
C ILE A 89 -1.73 9.76 -8.33
N GLU A 90 -1.81 9.60 -9.66
CA GLU A 90 -1.15 10.49 -10.62
C GLU A 90 -1.71 11.92 -10.59
N ARG A 91 -3.04 12.08 -10.49
CA ARG A 91 -3.68 13.40 -10.37
C ARG A 91 -3.26 14.10 -9.08
N MET A 92 -3.11 13.36 -7.99
CA MET A 92 -2.69 13.90 -6.69
C MET A 92 -1.19 14.25 -6.65
N GLY A 93 -0.40 13.81 -7.64
CA GLY A 93 1.04 14.07 -7.72
C GLY A 93 1.90 13.11 -6.90
N PHE A 94 1.31 12.03 -6.38
CA PHE A 94 2.03 11.02 -5.62
C PHE A 94 2.86 10.09 -6.50
N ALA A 95 3.92 9.53 -5.93
CA ALA A 95 4.76 8.55 -6.60
C ALA A 95 3.95 7.27 -6.93
N LYS A 96 4.21 6.64 -8.08
CA LYS A 96 3.55 5.38 -8.40
C LYS A 96 4.01 4.26 -7.45
N PRO A 97 3.15 3.27 -7.16
CA PRO A 97 3.55 2.10 -6.38
C PRO A 97 4.81 1.44 -6.97
N PRO A 98 5.85 1.19 -6.17
CA PRO A 98 7.17 0.77 -6.66
C PRO A 98 7.28 -0.76 -6.82
N VAL A 99 6.17 -1.41 -7.17
CA VAL A 99 6.06 -2.85 -7.44
C VAL A 99 5.17 -3.06 -8.67
N PRO A 100 5.31 -4.18 -9.42
CA PRO A 100 4.34 -4.54 -10.44
C PRO A 100 2.94 -4.70 -9.81
N LEU A 101 1.93 -4.10 -10.42
CA LEU A 101 0.54 -4.18 -9.96
C LEU A 101 -0.23 -5.34 -10.61
N GLU A 102 0.40 -6.03 -11.56
CA GLU A 102 -0.07 -7.30 -12.10
C GLU A 102 0.52 -8.45 -11.25
N PRO A 103 -0.33 -9.35 -10.72
CA PRO A 103 0.06 -10.38 -9.74
C PRO A 103 0.75 -11.62 -10.30
#